data_AF-A0A3P6I047-F1
#
_entry.id   AF-A0A3P6I047-F1
#
_cell.length_a   1.000
_cell.length_b   1.000
_cell.length_c   1.000
_cell.angle_alpha   90.00
_cell.angle_beta   90.00
_cell.angle_gamma   90.00
#
_symmetry.space_group_name_H-M   'P 1'
#
loop_
_entity.id
_entity.type
_entity.pdbx_description
1 polymer ?
#
loop_
_entity_poly.entity_id
_entity_poly.type
_entity_poly.pdbx_seq_one_letter_code
_entity_poly.pdbx_strand_id
1 'polypeptide(L)'
;MCSTEEDAQQTQGLLPGLSRYECPPKFYLVGPRCFRFFTEAKVTYEEAVASCSLLNASVLSIRSFREQDFLIAMLADYDSVFWLGLTRNGSEHHWANSSEPSVDFTNWMEGEPRGSPSVCLYSHFNWFFYNLVSL
;
A
#
# COMPACT_ATOMS: atom_id res chain seq x y z
N MET A 1 -1.27 -7.27 -1.19
CA MET A 1 -2.13 -6.13 -1.61
C MET A 1 -1.33 -5.25 -2.55
N CYS A 2 -1.99 -4.58 -3.49
CA CYS A 2 -1.33 -3.72 -4.47
C CYS A 2 -1.94 -2.32 -4.50
N SER A 3 -1.12 -1.33 -4.87
CA SER A 3 -1.53 0.06 -5.11
C SER A 3 -0.86 0.61 -6.36
N THR A 4 -1.52 1.53 -7.07
CA THR A 4 -0.89 2.27 -8.17
C THR A 4 0.02 3.36 -7.61
N GLU A 5 1.17 3.57 -8.23
CA GLU A 5 2.09 4.63 -7.81
C GLU A 5 1.66 6.00 -8.32
N GLU A 6 1.01 6.03 -9.49
CA GLU A 6 0.43 7.22 -10.09
C GLU A 6 -1.06 7.36 -9.76
N ASP A 7 -1.55 8.57 -9.91
CA ASP A 7 -2.98 8.88 -9.89
C ASP A 7 -3.69 8.15 -11.03
N ALA A 8 -4.93 7.74 -10.76
CA ALA A 8 -5.84 7.14 -11.70
C ALA A 8 -6.10 8.08 -12.89
N GLN A 9 -6.48 7.50 -14.02
CA GLN A 9 -6.78 8.28 -15.20
C GLN A 9 -7.97 9.21 -14.94
N GLN A 10 -7.73 10.51 -15.17
CA GLN A 10 -8.72 11.55 -15.01
C GLN A 10 -9.55 11.66 -16.28
N THR A 11 -10.81 11.26 -16.24
CA THR A 11 -11.77 11.50 -17.32
C THR A 11 -12.62 12.74 -17.01
N GLN A 12 -12.94 13.52 -18.04
CA GLN A 12 -13.91 14.60 -17.90
C GLN A 12 -15.28 13.97 -17.59
N GLY A 13 -15.82 14.30 -16.41
CA GLY A 13 -17.16 13.89 -16.06
C GLY A 13 -18.21 14.54 -16.96
N LEU A 14 -19.43 14.01 -16.92
CA LEU A 14 -20.60 14.54 -17.64
C LEU A 14 -20.95 15.99 -17.21
N LEU A 15 -20.39 16.48 -16.11
CA LEU A 15 -20.58 17.84 -15.59
C LEU A 15 -19.25 18.61 -15.57
N PRO A 16 -19.22 19.89 -15.98
CA PRO A 16 -18.02 20.72 -15.94
C PRO A 16 -17.46 20.82 -14.51
N GLY A 17 -16.16 20.55 -14.35
CA GLY A 17 -15.47 20.63 -13.06
C GLY A 17 -15.50 19.36 -12.21
N LEU A 18 -16.25 18.33 -12.62
CA LEU A 18 -16.18 16.99 -12.01
C LEU A 18 -15.16 16.16 -12.77
N SER A 19 -14.00 15.97 -12.15
CA SER A 19 -12.98 15.02 -12.60
C SER A 19 -13.34 13.65 -12.07
N ARG A 20 -13.47 12.66 -12.96
CA ARG A 20 -13.71 11.27 -12.55
C ARG A 20 -12.41 10.51 -12.66
N TYR A 21 -12.01 9.88 -11.56
CA TYR A 21 -10.89 8.96 -11.56
C TYR A 21 -11.43 7.55 -11.83
N GLU A 22 -10.81 6.84 -12.75
CA GLU A 22 -11.19 5.47 -13.10
C GLU A 22 -10.07 4.49 -12.77
N CYS A 23 -10.43 3.43 -12.03
CA CYS A 23 -9.52 2.36 -11.68
C CYS A 23 -9.68 1.16 -12.62
N PRO A 24 -8.59 0.38 -12.86
CA PRO A 24 -8.69 -0.87 -13.57
C PRO A 24 -9.69 -1.85 -12.91
N PRO A 25 -10.21 -2.84 -13.64
CA PRO A 25 -11.13 -3.82 -13.07
C PRO A 25 -10.57 -4.47 -11.80
N LYS A 26 -11.42 -4.60 -10.77
CA LYS A 26 -11.08 -5.17 -9.45
C LYS A 26 -10.15 -4.29 -8.59
N PHE A 27 -9.91 -3.05 -8.97
CA PHE A 27 -9.29 -2.05 -8.11
C PHE A 27 -10.36 -1.12 -7.53
N TYR A 28 -10.10 -0.61 -6.33
CA TYR A 28 -10.92 0.34 -5.60
C TYR A 28 -10.25 1.71 -5.63
N LEU A 29 -11.04 2.76 -5.89
CA LEU A 29 -10.57 4.13 -5.90
C LEU A 29 -10.49 4.68 -4.48
N VAL A 30 -9.31 5.18 -4.10
CA VAL A 30 -9.02 5.75 -2.79
C VAL A 30 -8.33 7.08 -2.99
N GLY A 31 -9.10 8.17 -2.85
CA GLY A 31 -8.65 9.47 -3.33
C GLY A 31 -8.41 9.41 -4.85
N PRO A 32 -7.23 9.81 -5.35
CA PRO A 32 -6.90 9.67 -6.76
C PRO A 32 -6.21 8.34 -7.09
N ARG A 33 -5.90 7.46 -6.13
CA ARG A 33 -5.10 6.23 -6.36
C ARG A 33 -5.96 4.97 -6.34
N CYS A 34 -5.46 3.90 -6.96
CA CYS A 34 -6.18 2.64 -7.09
C CYS A 34 -5.55 1.53 -6.26
N PHE A 35 -6.38 0.79 -5.52
CA PHE A 35 -5.96 -0.27 -4.61
C PHE A 35 -6.59 -1.60 -4.96
N ARG A 36 -5.83 -2.69 -4.87
CA ARG A 36 -6.35 -4.05 -5.05
C ARG A 36 -5.96 -4.95 -3.88
N PHE A 37 -6.97 -5.61 -3.36
CA PHE A 37 -6.89 -6.45 -2.18
C PHE A 37 -6.82 -7.92 -2.59
N PHE A 38 -6.02 -8.67 -1.86
CA PHE A 38 -5.88 -10.11 -1.99
C PHE A 38 -5.91 -10.67 -0.58
N THR A 39 -6.97 -11.38 -0.25
CA THR A 39 -7.23 -11.91 1.10
C THR A 39 -7.43 -13.41 1.09
N GLU A 40 -7.40 -14.07 -0.07
CA GLU A 40 -7.72 -15.49 -0.17
C GLU A 40 -6.53 -16.41 0.12
N ALA A 41 -5.29 -15.90 0.04
CA ALA A 41 -4.08 -16.71 0.22
C ALA A 41 -2.93 -15.92 0.88
N LYS A 42 -2.11 -16.65 1.65
CA LYS A 42 -0.82 -16.15 2.16
C LYS A 42 0.26 -16.45 1.13
N VAL A 43 1.05 -15.43 0.80
CA VAL A 43 2.13 -15.49 -0.21
C VAL A 43 3.40 -14.89 0.37
N THR A 44 4.57 -15.18 -0.21
CA THR A 44 5.81 -14.50 0.16
C THR A 44 5.82 -13.04 -0.33
N TYR A 45 6.76 -12.24 0.15
CA TYR A 45 6.91 -10.87 -0.32
C TYR A 45 7.24 -10.83 -1.82
N GLU A 46 8.13 -11.71 -2.28
CA GLU A 46 8.55 -11.80 -3.68
C GLU A 46 7.37 -12.17 -4.59
N GLU A 47 6.52 -13.10 -4.15
CA GLU A 47 5.29 -13.46 -4.85
C GLU A 47 4.30 -12.30 -4.90
N ALA A 48 4.18 -11.52 -3.82
CA ALA A 48 3.35 -10.32 -3.79
C ALA A 48 3.87 -9.25 -4.77
N VAL A 49 5.19 -9.00 -4.80
CA VAL A 49 5.85 -8.09 -5.75
C VAL A 49 5.58 -8.54 -7.18
N ALA A 50 5.81 -9.80 -7.50
CA ALA A 50 5.58 -10.33 -8.84
C ALA A 50 4.11 -10.19 -9.26
N SER A 51 3.17 -10.50 -8.35
CA SER A 51 1.74 -10.41 -8.62
C SER A 51 1.27 -8.98 -8.87
N CYS A 52 1.77 -8.00 -8.10
CA CYS A 52 1.43 -6.60 -8.31
C CYS A 52 2.02 -6.07 -9.62
N SER A 53 3.27 -6.41 -9.94
CA SER A 53 3.93 -6.00 -11.18
C SER A 53 3.18 -6.49 -12.43
N LEU A 54 2.64 -7.71 -12.41
CA LEU A 54 1.80 -8.24 -13.50
C LEU A 54 0.51 -7.44 -13.74
N LEU A 55 0.08 -6.66 -12.75
CA LEU A 55 -1.10 -5.80 -12.80
C LEU A 55 -0.74 -4.33 -13.07
N ASN A 56 0.51 -4.04 -13.45
CA ASN A 56 1.04 -2.68 -13.58
C ASN A 56 0.86 -1.85 -12.29
N ALA A 57 1.03 -2.50 -11.14
CA ALA A 57 0.91 -1.90 -9.81
C ALA A 57 2.12 -2.30 -8.94
N SER A 58 2.22 -1.68 -7.76
CA SER A 58 3.24 -2.00 -6.77
C SER A 58 2.64 -2.70 -5.57
N VAL A 59 3.47 -3.36 -4.75
CA VAL A 59 3.03 -3.81 -3.42
C VAL A 59 2.59 -2.60 -2.62
N LEU A 60 1.53 -2.78 -1.82
CA LEU A 60 0.84 -1.73 -1.08
C LEU A 60 1.75 -0.63 -0.55
N SER A 61 1.52 0.59 -1.02
CA SER A 61 2.09 1.83 -0.50
C SER A 61 0.99 2.71 0.08
N ILE A 62 1.21 3.19 1.31
CA ILE A 62 0.28 4.03 2.06
C ILE A 62 0.92 5.40 2.17
N ARG A 63 0.37 6.38 1.46
CA ARG A 63 0.94 7.73 1.32
C ARG A 63 0.15 8.80 2.06
N SER A 64 -0.99 8.46 2.67
CA SER A 64 -1.78 9.42 3.43
C SER A 64 -2.65 8.77 4.50
N PHE A 65 -3.06 9.58 5.48
CA PHE A 65 -4.08 9.19 6.46
C PHE A 65 -5.39 8.74 5.81
N ARG A 66 -5.78 9.34 4.68
CA ARG A 66 -6.99 8.93 3.95
C ARG A 66 -6.89 7.51 3.40
N GLU A 67 -5.73 7.16 2.85
CA GLU A 67 -5.49 5.79 2.38
C GLU A 67 -5.48 4.80 3.54
N GLN A 68 -4.81 5.16 4.63
CA GLN A 68 -4.82 4.38 5.87
C GLN A 68 -6.25 4.12 6.39
N ASP A 69 -7.07 5.17 6.54
CA ASP A 69 -8.45 5.06 7.02
C ASP A 69 -9.30 4.15 6.11
N PHE A 70 -9.12 4.26 4.79
CA PHE A 70 -9.79 3.37 3.85
C PHE A 70 -9.37 1.91 4.03
N LEU A 71 -8.07 1.65 4.24
CA LEU A 71 -7.57 0.31 4.51
C LEU A 71 -8.13 -0.27 5.80
N ILE A 72 -8.29 0.55 6.85
CA ILE A 72 -8.94 0.14 8.09
C ILE A 72 -10.37 -0.31 7.81
N ALA A 73 -11.15 0.49 7.09
CA ALA A 73 -12.53 0.15 6.78
C ALA A 73 -12.65 -1.12 5.90
N MET A 74 -11.80 -1.25 4.88
CA MET A 74 -11.83 -2.38 3.94
C MET A 74 -11.38 -3.70 4.56
N LEU A 75 -10.51 -3.64 5.56
CA LEU A 75 -9.92 -4.82 6.18
C LEU A 75 -10.60 -5.22 7.49
N ALA A 76 -11.67 -4.54 7.89
CA ALA A 76 -12.38 -4.73 9.16
C ALA A 76 -12.77 -6.18 9.47
N ASP A 77 -13.10 -6.97 8.44
CA ASP A 77 -13.50 -8.37 8.58
C ASP A 77 -12.34 -9.37 8.43
N TYR A 78 -11.10 -8.88 8.30
CA TYR A 78 -9.91 -9.68 8.01
C TYR A 78 -8.88 -9.61 9.13
N ASP A 79 -8.77 -10.72 9.86
CA ASP A 79 -7.74 -10.95 10.87
C ASP A 79 -6.40 -11.32 10.22
N SER A 80 -5.73 -10.36 9.58
CA SER A 80 -4.51 -10.62 8.81
C SER A 80 -3.48 -9.50 8.82
N VAL A 81 -2.24 -9.91 8.58
CA VAL A 81 -1.08 -9.03 8.36
C VAL A 81 -0.79 -9.01 6.86
N PHE A 82 -0.54 -7.83 6.32
CA PHE A 82 -0.38 -7.62 4.89
C PHE A 82 1.00 -7.10 4.55
N TRP A 83 1.54 -7.50 3.40
CA TRP A 83 2.77 -6.95 2.87
C TRP A 83 2.63 -5.46 2.56
N LEU A 84 3.53 -4.65 3.12
CA LEU A 84 3.78 -3.29 2.66
C LEU A 84 4.94 -3.30 1.68
N GLY A 85 4.82 -2.51 0.61
CA GLY A 85 5.92 -2.24 -0.31
C GLY A 85 7.03 -1.39 0.32
N LEU A 86 6.93 -1.04 1.60
CA LEU A 86 7.95 -0.28 2.29
C LEU A 86 9.15 -1.17 2.57
N THR A 87 10.33 -0.71 2.16
CA THR A 87 11.60 -1.36 2.45
C THR A 87 12.50 -0.38 3.16
N ARG A 88 13.35 -0.90 4.06
CA ARG A 88 14.31 -0.10 4.81
C ARG A 88 15.74 -0.55 4.50
N ASN A 89 16.60 0.41 4.18
CA ASN A 89 18.05 0.22 4.07
C ASN A 89 18.78 1.30 4.88
N GLY A 90 19.33 0.92 6.04
CA GLY A 90 19.93 1.85 6.98
C GLY A 90 18.88 2.77 7.62
N SER A 91 19.00 4.08 7.42
CA SER A 91 17.99 5.07 7.85
C SER A 91 16.98 5.41 6.76
N GLU A 92 17.20 4.96 5.53
CA GLU A 92 16.36 5.28 4.40
C GLU A 92 15.21 4.29 4.24
N HIS A 93 14.06 4.82 3.83
CA HIS A 93 12.86 4.06 3.53
C HIS A 93 12.44 4.32 2.10
N HIS A 94 12.05 3.27 1.40
CA HIS A 94 11.70 3.32 -0.02
C HIS A 94 10.46 2.48 -0.28
N TRP A 95 9.49 3.04 -1.01
CA TRP A 95 8.35 2.28 -1.52
C TRP A 95 8.76 1.44 -2.74
N ALA A 96 8.27 0.21 -2.81
CA ALA A 96 8.55 -0.72 -3.89
C ALA A 96 8.15 -0.11 -5.24
N ASN A 97 9.08 -0.15 -6.21
CA ASN A 97 8.94 0.41 -7.56
C ASN A 97 8.55 1.90 -7.60
N SER A 98 8.68 2.64 -6.49
CA SER A 98 8.53 4.08 -6.49
C SER A 98 9.81 4.75 -6.98
N SER A 99 9.67 5.77 -7.83
CA SER A 99 10.78 6.67 -8.17
C SER A 99 10.94 7.80 -7.14
N GLU A 100 10.04 7.88 -6.15
CA GLU A 100 10.10 8.89 -5.10
C GLU A 100 11.20 8.55 -4.09
N PRO A 101 12.15 9.46 -3.86
CA PRO A 101 13.29 9.21 -2.98
C PRO A 101 12.96 9.33 -1.49
N SER A 102 11.78 9.86 -1.13
CA SER A 102 11.36 10.05 0.27
C SER A 102 10.00 9.42 0.56
N VAL A 103 9.90 8.82 1.75
CA VAL A 103 8.65 8.31 2.30
C VAL A 103 8.12 9.37 3.27
N ASP A 104 7.10 10.09 2.83
CA ASP A 104 6.57 11.23 3.58
C ASP A 104 5.51 10.84 4.63
N PHE A 105 4.94 9.65 4.50
CA PHE A 105 3.94 9.10 5.42
C PHE A 105 4.37 7.75 5.96
N THR A 106 4.33 7.60 7.28
CA THR A 106 4.48 6.32 7.96
C THR A 106 3.55 6.28 9.17
N ASN A 107 3.12 5.08 9.56
CA ASN A 107 2.38 4.86 10.80
C ASN A 107 3.04 3.73 11.61
N TRP A 108 4.28 3.92 12.00
CA TRP A 108 5.04 2.92 12.77
C TRP A 108 4.45 2.69 14.15
N MET A 109 4.49 1.43 14.61
CA MET A 109 4.31 1.14 16.03
C MET A 109 5.44 1.78 16.83
N GLU A 110 5.16 2.19 18.06
CA GLU A 110 6.19 2.71 18.96
C GLU A 110 7.38 1.74 19.07
N GLY A 111 8.57 2.26 18.80
CA GLY A 111 9.80 1.49 18.81
C GLY A 111 10.18 0.81 17.49
N GLU A 112 9.29 0.80 16.50
CA GLU A 112 9.58 0.43 15.10
C GLU A 112 9.95 1.68 14.27
N PRO A 113 10.66 1.53 13.13
CA PRO A 113 11.23 0.29 12.60
C PRO A 113 12.51 -0.14 13.34
N ARG A 114 12.70 -1.45 13.58
CA ARG A 114 13.95 -2.04 14.11
C ARG A 114 14.68 -2.92 13.09
N GLY A 115 16.01 -2.97 13.17
CA GLY A 115 16.84 -3.75 12.26
C GLY A 115 16.93 -3.18 10.83
N SER A 116 17.87 -3.71 10.03
CA SER A 116 18.08 -3.37 8.62
C SER A 116 18.97 -4.44 7.97
N PRO A 117 18.74 -4.83 6.69
CA PRO A 117 17.60 -4.48 5.85
C PRO A 117 16.34 -5.27 6.21
N SER A 118 15.15 -4.70 5.97
CA SER A 118 13.89 -5.36 6.31
C SER A 118 12.75 -5.00 5.36
N VAL A 119 11.88 -5.98 5.10
CA VAL A 119 10.55 -5.78 4.51
C VAL A 119 9.57 -5.40 5.62
N CYS A 120 8.62 -4.53 5.30
CA CYS A 120 7.63 -4.05 6.26
C CYS A 120 6.27 -4.73 6.09
N LEU A 121 5.50 -4.74 7.18
CA LEU A 121 4.19 -5.34 7.28
C LEU A 121 3.18 -4.31 7.81
N TYR A 122 1.96 -4.37 7.30
CA TYR A 122 0.81 -3.65 7.82
C TYR A 122 -0.04 -4.60 8.66
N SER A 123 -0.27 -4.26 9.93
CA SER A 123 -1.18 -5.01 10.78
C SER A 123 -2.54 -4.34 10.79
N HIS A 124 -3.59 -5.06 10.41
CA HIS A 124 -4.94 -4.54 10.53
C HIS A 124 -5.44 -4.49 12.00
N PHE A 125 -4.87 -5.26 12.93
CA PHE A 125 -5.33 -5.31 14.32
C PHE A 125 -5.13 -4.00 15.09
N ASN A 126 -4.09 -3.24 14.76
CA ASN A 126 -3.73 -2.00 15.42
C ASN A 126 -3.32 -0.90 14.44
N TRP A 127 -3.42 -1.19 13.13
CA TRP A 127 -3.20 -0.26 12.03
C TRP A 127 -1.76 0.22 11.91
N PHE A 128 -0.81 -0.39 12.62
CA PHE A 128 0.59 0.03 12.60
C PHE A 128 1.42 -0.71 11.55
N PHE A 129 2.54 -0.08 11.21
CA PHE A 129 3.58 -0.63 10.36
C PHE A 129 4.61 -1.33 11.25
N TYR A 130 5.05 -2.50 10.81
CA TYR A 130 5.99 -3.39 11.49
C TYR A 130 7.13 -3.79 10.57
N ASN A 131 8.28 -4.16 11.11
CA ASN A 131 9.34 -4.82 10.36
C ASN A 131 9.28 -6.35 10.52
N LEU A 132 9.52 -7.09 9.45
CA LEU A 132 9.44 -8.56 9.46
C LEU A 132 10.57 -9.25 10.22
N VAL A 133 11.59 -8.52 10.67
CA VAL A 133 12.66 -9.08 11.53
C VAL A 133 12.17 -9.38 12.96
N SER A 134 10.89 -9.14 13.25
CA SER A 134 10.30 -9.15 14.59
C SER A 134 9.04 -10.01 14.75
N LEU A 135 8.80 -10.97 13.84
CA LEU A 135 7.82 -12.05 14.04
C LEU A 135 8.52 -13.38 14.34
#